data_AF-A0A3M1XDU3-F1
#
_entry.id   AF-A0A3M1XDU3-F1
#
_cell.length_a   1.000
_cell.length_b   1.000
_cell.length_c   1.000
_cell.angle_alpha   90.00
_cell.angle_beta   90.00
_cell.angle_gamma   90.00
#
_symmetry.space_group_name_H-M   'P 1'
#
loop_
_entity.id
_entity.type
_entity.pdbx_description
1 polymer ?
#
loop_
_entity_poly.entity_id
_entity_poly.type
_entity_poly.pdbx_seq_one_letter_code
_entity_poly.pdbx_strand_id
1 'polypeptide(L)' 'MSERARAKVAIGAGDAGYPLKEIIKKHLEAQGVEVVDYGPSTPDPVDYPD' A
#
# COMPACT_ATOMS: atom_id res chain seq x y z
N MET A 1 -25.40 3.68 15.07
CA MET A 1 -24.32 2.83 14.54
C MET A 1 -23.23 3.78 14.10
N SER A 2 -22.10 3.84 14.81
CA SER A 2 -21.06 4.83 14.55
C SER A 2 -20.37 4.50 13.23
N GLU A 3 -20.59 5.35 12.24
CA GLU A 3 -19.85 5.38 10.99
C GLU A 3 -18.43 5.86 11.33
N ARG A 4 -17.53 4.91 11.60
CA ARG A 4 -16.09 5.21 11.67
C ARG A 4 -15.70 5.73 10.29
N ALA A 5 -15.06 6.90 10.24
CA ALA A 5 -14.51 7.45 9.01
C ALA A 5 -13.74 6.35 8.28
N ARG A 6 -14.04 6.13 6.99
CA ARG A 6 -13.27 5.22 6.14
C ARG A 6 -11.86 5.78 6.02
N ALA A 7 -10.96 5.34 6.90
CA ALA A 7 -9.56 5.73 6.85
C ALA A 7 -8.96 5.18 5.56
N LYS A 8 -8.59 6.07 4.64
CA LYS A 8 -7.80 5.71 3.47
C LYS A 8 -6.36 5.50 3.91
N VAL A 9 -5.77 4.37 3.54
CA VAL A 9 -4.39 4.02 3.88
C VAL A 9 -3.49 4.30 2.70
N ALA A 10 -2.55 5.22 2.85
CA ALA A 10 -1.46 5.42 1.90
C ALA A 10 -0.37 4.38 2.14
N ILE A 11 0.14 3.74 1.09
CA ILE A 11 1.26 2.80 1.17
C ILE A 11 2.35 3.18 0.15
N GLY A 12 3.60 2.92 0.53
CA GLY A 12 4.77 3.08 -0.31
C GLY A 12 5.91 2.21 0.22
N ALA A 13 6.86 1.87 -0.64
CA ALA A 13 8.03 1.07 -0.29
C ALA A 13 9.23 1.45 -1.18
N GLY A 14 10.40 0.83 -0.93
CA GLY A 14 11.46 0.73 -1.93
C GLY A 14 11.30 -0.53 -2.80
N ASP A 15 12.22 -0.74 -3.74
CA ASP A 15 12.31 -1.93 -4.60
C ASP A 15 12.28 -3.24 -3.82
N ALA A 16 13.13 -3.36 -2.79
CA ALA A 16 13.19 -4.52 -1.91
C ALA A 16 11.88 -4.74 -1.11
N GLY A 17 11.10 -3.68 -0.92
CA GLY A 17 9.82 -3.72 -0.20
C GLY A 17 8.61 -4.01 -1.09
N TYR A 18 8.76 -3.97 -2.43
CA TYR A 18 7.66 -4.20 -3.38
C TYR A 18 6.87 -5.50 -3.11
N PRO A 19 7.51 -6.68 -2.92
CA PRO A 19 6.75 -7.92 -2.76
C PRO A 19 5.87 -7.91 -1.50
N LEU A 20 6.36 -7.34 -0.40
CA LEU A 20 5.61 -7.27 0.86
C LEU A 20 4.51 -6.20 0.78
N LYS A 21 4.78 -5.07 0.13
CA LYS A 21 3.81 -3.99 -0.11
C LYS A 21 2.57 -4.54 -0.84
N GLU A 22 2.76 -5.35 -1.87
CA GLU A 22 1.66 -5.98 -2.61
C GLU A 22 0.85 -6.97 -1.77
N ILE A 23 1.50 -7.72 -0.86
CA ILE A 23 0.81 -8.62 0.09
C ILE A 23 -0.05 -7.81 1.07
N ILE A 24 0.51 -6.74 1.65
CA ILE A 24 -0.18 -5.88 2.62
C ILE A 24 -1.37 -5.19 1.95
N LYS A 25 -1.19 -4.66 0.73
CA LYS A 25 -2.25 -4.03 -0.07
C LYS A 25 -3.45 -4.96 -0.23
N LYS A 26 -3.24 -6.17 -0.72
CA LYS A 26 -4.30 -7.17 -0.90
C LYS A 26 -4.97 -7.55 0.42
N HIS A 27 -4.19 -7.67 1.50
CA HIS A 27 -4.72 -7.97 2.82
C HIS A 27 -5.64 -6.86 3.38
N LEU A 28 -5.29 -5.60 3.14
CA LEU A 28 -6.11 -4.45 3.54
C LEU A 28 -7.36 -4.32 2.66
N GLU A 29 -7.21 -4.44 1.34
CA GLU A 29 -8.34 -4.41 0.39
C GLU A 29 -9.36 -5.51 0.69
N ALA A 30 -8.91 -6.72 1.04
CA ALA A 30 -9.78 -7.83 1.44
C ALA A 30 -10.59 -7.57 2.73
N GLN A 31 -10.17 -6.61 3.56
CA GLN A 31 -10.89 -6.15 4.76
C GLN A 31 -11.83 -4.97 4.47
N GLY A 32 -11.96 -4.56 3.21
CA GLY A 32 -12.73 -3.39 2.81
C GLY A 32 -12.07 -2.06 3.17
N VAL A 33 -10.76 -2.07 3.45
CA VAL A 33 -9.96 -0.86 3.66
C VAL A 33 -9.62 -0.26 2.30
N GLU A 34 -9.85 1.03 2.15
CA GLU A 34 -9.45 1.75 0.95
C GLU A 34 -7.95 2.06 1.00
N VAL A 35 -7.21 1.60 -0.01
CA VAL A 35 -5.76 1.74 -0.11
C VAL A 35 -5.39 2.66 -1.28
N VAL A 36 -4.44 3.57 -1.06
CA VAL A 36 -3.79 4.38 -2.09
C VAL A 36 -2.32 4.01 -2.15
N ASP A 37 -1.88 3.51 -3.31
CA ASP A 37 -0.54 2.99 -3.53
C ASP A 37 0.32 4.02 -4.26
N TYR A 38 1.39 4.49 -3.60
CA TYR A 38 2.33 5.48 -4.14
C TYR A 38 3.60 4.84 -4.69
N GLY A 39 3.69 3.51 -4.72
CA GLY A 39 4.73 2.77 -5.41
C GLY A 39 5.82 2.13 -4.51
N PRO A 40 6.84 1.52 -5.14
CA PRO A 40 6.98 1.33 -6.59
C PRO A 40 5.89 0.39 -7.14
N SER A 41 5.51 0.55 -8.41
CA SER A 41 4.50 -0.31 -9.06
C SER A 41 5.09 -1.60 -9.65
N THR A 42 6.42 -1.68 -9.69
CA THR A 42 7.21 -2.79 -10.21
C THR A 42 8.30 -3.18 -9.20
N PRO A 43 8.88 -4.38 -9.30
CA PRO A 43 10.04 -4.77 -8.49
C PRO A 43 11.37 -4.16 -9.00
N ASP A 44 11.31 -3.23 -9.95
CA ASP A 44 12.51 -2.65 -10.53
C ASP A 44 13.23 -1.78 -9.49
N PRO A 45 14.57 -1.68 -9.55
CA PRO A 45 15.33 -0.84 -8.64
C PRO A 45 14.81 0.61 -8.67
N VAL A 46 14.57 1.17 -7.49
CA VAL A 46 14.18 2.57 -7.29
C VAL A 46 15.12 3.22 -6.28
N ASP A 47 15.55 4.44 -6.59
CA ASP A 47 16.34 5.25 -5.67
C ASP A 47 15.41 5.88 -4.62
N TYR A 48 15.24 5.19 -3.50
CA TYR A 48 14.60 5.79 -2.32
C TYR A 48 15.46 6.99 -1.84
N PRO A 49 14.90 8.19 -1.59
CA PRO A 49 13.60 8.41 -0.94
C PRO A 49 12.54 9.17 -1.78
N ASP A 50 12.60 9.09 -3.11
CA ASP A 50 11.60 9.71 -4.01
C ASP A 50 10.13 9.41 -3.66
#